data_AF-A0A6G8S234-F1
#
_entry.id   AF-A0A6G8S234-F1
#
_cell.length_a   1.000
_cell.length_b   1.000
_cell.length_c   1.000
_cell.angle_alpha   90.00
_cell.angle_beta   90.00
_cell.angle_gamma   90.00
#
_symmetry.space_group_name_H-M   'P 1'
#
loop_
_entity.id
_entity.type
_entity.pdbx_description
1 polymer ?
#
loop_
_entity_poly.entity_id
_entity_poly.type
_entity_poly.pdbx_seq_one_letter_code
_entity_poly.pdbx_strand_id
1 'polypeptide(L)' 'MPDTQKTKLDSKLKQKIIQICENKIRQKGDNVGLSFYAFFANKNDDPDTLMQVATWWIQTHRLDHFEKATKIKQLIVQD' A
#
# COMPACT_ATOMS: atom_id res chain seq x y z
N MET A 1 0.73 30.49 -5.31
CA MET A 1 0.17 29.21 -4.83
C MET A 1 0.20 28.23 -5.98
N PRO A 2 0.96 27.14 -5.84
CA PRO A 2 0.37 25.81 -6.01
C PRO A 2 0.71 24.91 -4.81
N ASP A 3 -0.20 23.99 -4.57
CA ASP A 3 -0.39 23.16 -3.38
C ASP A 3 0.88 22.51 -2.82
N THR A 4 1.26 22.99 -1.63
CA THR A 4 2.13 22.29 -0.71
C THR A 4 1.33 21.12 -0.13
N GLN A 5 1.83 19.89 -0.26
CA GLN A 5 1.47 18.62 0.45
C GLN A 5 1.16 17.44 -0.49
N LYS A 6 2.19 16.84 -1.12
CA LYS A 6 2.14 15.45 -1.62
C LYS A 6 3.08 14.55 -0.81
N THR A 7 2.98 14.60 0.51
CA THR A 7 3.86 13.82 1.42
C THR A 7 3.11 12.79 2.26
N LYS A 8 1.79 12.64 2.09
CA LYS A 8 0.97 11.69 2.85
C LYS A 8 0.06 10.90 1.90
N LEU A 9 0.01 9.57 2.07
CA LEU A 9 -0.95 8.74 1.34
C LEU A 9 -2.37 9.26 1.60
N ASP A 10 -3.14 9.51 0.54
CA ASP A 10 -4.55 9.87 0.64
C ASP A 10 -5.33 8.84 1.45
N SER A 11 -6.25 9.27 2.31
CA SER A 11 -7.09 8.37 3.11
C SER A 11 -7.87 7.38 2.24
N LYS A 12 -8.29 7.79 1.03
CA LYS A 12 -8.91 6.92 0.03
C LYS A 12 -7.96 5.82 -0.45
N LEU A 13 -6.69 6.17 -0.70
CA LEU A 13 -5.66 5.22 -1.10
C LEU A 13 -5.34 4.23 0.03
N LYS A 14 -5.20 4.73 1.27
CA LYS A 14 -5.01 3.90 2.46
C LYS A 14 -6.14 2.87 2.60
N GLN A 15 -7.39 3.31 2.51
CA GLN A 15 -8.55 2.41 2.57
C GLN A 15 -8.55 1.39 1.43
N LYS A 16 -8.24 1.79 0.20
CA LYS A 16 -8.14 0.88 -0.95
C LYS A 16 -7.09 -0.21 -0.71
N ILE A 17 -5.92 0.16 -0.20
CA ILE A 17 -4.85 -0.80 0.13
C ILE A 17 -5.30 -1.75 1.25
N ILE A 18 -5.90 -1.22 2.32
CA ILE A 18 -6.44 -2.04 3.43
C ILE A 18 -7.46 -3.06 2.90
N GLN A 19 -8.41 -2.62 2.07
CA GLN A 19 -9.40 -3.53 1.48
C GLN A 19 -8.75 -4.62 0.62
N ILE A 20 -7.72 -4.28 -0.17
CA ILE A 20 -7.00 -5.26 -0.97
C ILE A 20 -6.24 -6.24 -0.06
N CYS A 21 -5.54 -5.75 0.97
CA CYS A 21 -4.90 -6.58 1.98
C CYS A 21 -5.90 -7.56 2.60
N GLU A 22 -7.05 -7.06 3.08
CA GLU A 22 -8.09 -7.90 3.70
C GLU A 22 -8.67 -8.93 2.72
N ASN A 23 -8.92 -8.53 1.48
CA ASN A 23 -9.42 -9.44 0.46
C ASN A 23 -8.40 -10.55 0.15
N LYS A 24 -7.11 -10.19 0.02
CA LYS A 24 -6.03 -11.17 -0.16
C LYS A 24 -5.87 -12.09 1.04
N ILE A 25 -5.98 -11.56 2.26
CA ILE A 25 -5.96 -12.34 3.51
C ILE A 25 -7.12 -13.33 3.52
N ARG A 26 -8.34 -12.91 3.18
CA ARG A 26 -9.50 -13.82 3.10
C ARG A 26 -9.34 -14.90 2.04
N GLN A 27 -8.71 -14.58 0.90
CA GLN A 27 -8.54 -15.53 -0.21
C GLN A 27 -7.37 -16.51 0.00
N LYS A 28 -6.23 -16.05 0.55
CA LYS A 28 -4.98 -16.83 0.66
C LYS A 28 -4.55 -17.15 2.11
N GLY A 29 -5.22 -16.57 3.10
CA GLY A 29 -4.88 -16.68 4.53
C GLY A 29 -4.01 -15.52 5.05
N ASP A 30 -3.95 -15.37 6.37
CA ASP A 30 -3.23 -14.30 7.09
C ASP A 30 -1.72 -14.29 6.88
N ASN A 31 -1.14 -15.40 6.40
CA ASN A 31 0.28 -15.51 6.08
C ASN A 31 0.60 -15.12 4.62
N VAL A 32 -0.36 -14.54 3.88
CA VAL A 32 -0.10 -14.08 2.52
C VAL A 32 0.90 -12.91 2.53
N GLY A 33 2.03 -13.14 1.86
CA GLY A 33 2.99 -12.09 1.54
C GLY A 33 2.48 -11.27 0.36
N LEU A 34 2.39 -9.96 0.55
CA LEU A 34 2.06 -8.99 -0.49
C LEU A 34 3.26 -8.06 -0.72
N SER A 35 3.47 -7.72 -1.98
CA SER A 35 4.38 -6.63 -2.38
C SER A 35 3.56 -5.36 -2.61
N PHE A 36 4.20 -4.20 -2.62
CA PHE A 36 3.55 -2.95 -3.02
C PHE A 36 2.85 -3.05 -4.39
N TYR A 37 3.38 -3.86 -5.30
CA TYR A 37 2.78 -4.11 -6.61
C TYR A 37 1.46 -4.90 -6.54
N ALA A 38 1.25 -5.71 -5.48
CA ALA A 38 0.06 -6.55 -5.36
C ALA A 38 -1.24 -5.75 -5.13
N PHE A 39 -1.12 -4.46 -4.81
CA PHE A 39 -2.25 -3.51 -4.70
C PHE A 39 -2.70 -2.96 -6.06
N PHE A 40 -1.92 -3.18 -7.10
CA PHE A 40 -2.19 -2.67 -8.43
C PHE A 40 -2.50 -3.85 -9.35
N ALA A 41 -3.74 -3.91 -9.84
CA ALA A 41 -4.15 -4.94 -10.80
C ALA A 41 -3.48 -4.73 -12.18
N ASN A 42 -3.09 -3.49 -12.48
CA ASN A 42 -2.48 -3.12 -13.76
C ASN A 42 -1.40 -2.05 -13.60
N LYS A 43 -0.32 -2.15 -14.38
CA LYS A 43 0.85 -1.23 -14.29
C LYS A 43 0.51 0.21 -14.67
N ASN A 44 -0.56 0.40 -15.44
CA ASN A 44 -0.92 1.67 -16.07
C ASN A 44 -2.21 2.28 -15.52
N ASP A 45 -2.84 1.68 -14.50
CA ASP A 45 -4.13 2.18 -14.01
C ASP A 45 -3.96 3.51 -13.26
N ASP A 46 -2.96 3.60 -12.37
CA ASP A 46 -2.68 4.80 -11.57
C ASP A 46 -1.19 4.87 -11.18
N PRO A 47 -0.28 5.29 -12.08
CA PRO A 47 1.16 5.35 -11.81
C PRO A 47 1.51 6.28 -10.62
N ASP A 48 0.75 7.36 -10.42
CA ASP A 48 0.92 8.26 -9.27
C ASP A 48 0.75 7.54 -7.92
N THR A 49 -0.31 6.73 -7.78
CA THR A 49 -0.53 6.00 -6.52
C THR A 49 0.50 4.89 -6.32
N LEU A 50 0.97 4.25 -7.40
CA LEU A 50 2.06 3.27 -7.31
C LEU A 50 3.33 3.92 -6.78
N MET A 51 3.69 5.10 -7.29
CA MET A 51 4.85 5.85 -6.79
C MET A 51 4.68 6.25 -5.32
N GLN A 52 3.50 6.71 -4.92
CA GLN A 52 3.25 7.06 -3.51
C GLN A 52 3.39 5.86 -2.57
N VAL A 53 2.79 4.72 -2.93
CA VAL A 53 2.90 3.49 -2.15
C VAL A 53 4.34 2.99 -2.14
N ALA A 54 5.05 3.01 -3.27
CA ALA A 54 6.44 2.58 -3.36
C ALA A 54 7.36 3.46 -2.49
N THR A 55 7.19 4.79 -2.52
CA THR A 55 7.91 5.71 -1.65
C THR A 55 7.63 5.43 -0.18
N TRP A 56 6.37 5.27 0.21
CA TRP A 56 6.02 4.94 1.60
C TRP A 56 6.58 3.57 2.02
N TRP A 57 6.52 2.58 1.14
CA TRP A 57 7.01 1.23 1.39
C TRP A 57 8.53 1.18 1.60
N ILE A 58 9.28 1.77 0.66
CA ILE A 58 10.73 1.67 0.60
C ILE A 58 11.40 2.78 1.41
N GLN A 59 10.93 4.03 1.31
CA GLN A 59 11.58 5.16 1.99
C GLN A 59 11.09 5.31 3.43
N THR A 60 9.77 5.24 3.68
CA THR A 60 9.21 5.47 5.03
C THR A 60 9.42 4.25 5.92
N HIS A 61 8.94 3.08 5.48
CA HIS A 61 8.96 1.87 6.31
C HIS A 61 10.11 0.91 6.01
N ARG A 62 10.82 1.10 4.89
CA ARG A 62 11.94 0.25 4.45
C ARG A 62 11.60 -1.24 4.50
N LEU A 63 10.39 -1.56 4.05
CA LEU A 63 9.89 -2.92 4.01
C LEU A 63 10.59 -3.72 2.89
N ASP A 64 10.71 -5.02 3.11
CA ASP A 64 11.23 -5.96 2.11
C ASP A 64 10.33 -6.05 0.87
N HIS A 65 10.80 -6.78 -0.15
CA HIS A 65 10.05 -6.97 -1.40
C HIS A 65 8.68 -7.62 -1.19
N PHE A 66 8.56 -8.44 -0.14
CA PHE A 66 7.32 -9.07 0.29
C PHE A 66 7.14 -8.88 1.78
N GLU A 67 5.95 -8.45 2.18
CA GLU A 67 5.59 -8.39 3.59
C GLU A 67 4.21 -8.96 3.87
N LYS A 68 3.97 -9.35 5.12
CA LYS A 68 2.67 -9.90 5.51
C LYS A 68 1.56 -8.86 5.31
N ALA A 69 0.47 -9.25 4.65
CA ALA A 69 -0.70 -8.40 4.45
C ALA A 69 -1.22 -7.77 5.75
N THR A 70 -1.18 -8.51 6.85
CA THR A 70 -1.55 -8.05 8.19
C THR A 70 -0.63 -6.93 8.70
N LYS A 71 0.68 -7.06 8.49
CA LYS A 71 1.68 -6.05 8.87
C LYS A 71 1.51 -4.76 8.07
N ILE A 72 1.32 -4.89 6.75
CA ILE A 72 1.11 -3.73 5.86
C ILE A 72 -0.16 -2.97 6.25
N LYS A 73 -1.25 -3.70 6.49
CA LYS A 73 -2.51 -3.12 6.98
C LYS A 73 -2.28 -2.35 8.29
N GLN A 74 -1.59 -2.95 9.26
CA GLN A 74 -1.31 -2.29 10.55
C GLN A 74 -0.50 -1.01 10.37
N LEU A 75 0.53 -1.02 9.54
CA LEU A 75 1.35 0.17 9.26
C LEU A 75 0.52 1.30 8.65
N ILE A 76 -0.37 0.99 7.70
CA ILE A 76 -1.23 1.99 7.06
C ILE A 76 -2.27 2.55 8.04
N VAL A 77 -2.79 1.72 8.95
CA VAL A 77 -3.74 2.15 9.99
C VAL A 77 -3.07 3.02 11.05
N GLN A 78 -1.76 2.83 11.28
CA GLN A 78 -0.98 3.58 12.27
C GLN A 78 -0.40 4.92 11.76
N ASP A 79 -0.48 5.20 10.46
CA ASP A 79 0.07 6.41 9.78
C ASP A 79 -0.99 7.49 9.50
#